data_AF-A0A7W1F3X1-F1
#
_entry.id   AF-A0A7W1F3X1-F1
#
_cell.length_a   1.000
_cell.length_b   1.000
_cell.length_c   1.000
_cell.angle_alpha   90.00
_cell.angle_beta   90.00
_cell.angle_gamma   90.00
#
_symmetry.space_group_name_H-M   'P 1'
#
loop_
_entity.id
_entity.type
_entity.pdbx_description
1 polymer ?
#
loop_
_entity_poly.entity_id
_entity_poly.type
_entity_poly.pdbx_seq_one_letter_code
_entity_poly.pdbx_strand_id
1 'polypeptide(L)'
;MWCGGNELQGGLDGGKTGIGKPVTLDHPLIRRWQALVEREDPGRRFVPTSSSGPRFMADEKDFGKGLHWDVHGPWKAPGADAAASERYWRGDDALFRSETGAPGASSAEIIRRSSGGMPCLPANADNPLWRRCMWWIEWKDFLAQHAREPASLEEYVQWSQARQAEAIAMAIRASKARFPGIGGIILWMGHDAWPCAANTAIIDVDGAPKPAALAAAKEWKTPASQVRAAEG
;
A
#
# COMPACT_ATOMS: atom_id res chain seq x y z
N MET A 1 10.75 17.80 -6.42
CA MET A 1 11.17 17.36 -5.07
C MET A 1 12.17 16.22 -5.26
N TRP A 2 13.16 16.13 -4.39
CA TRP A 2 14.13 15.04 -4.32
C TRP A 2 13.95 14.28 -3.00
N CYS A 3 14.15 12.97 -3.00
CA CYS A 3 14.05 12.12 -1.82
C CYS A 3 15.38 11.38 -1.60
N GLY A 4 15.86 11.35 -0.36
CA GLY A 4 17.11 10.65 -0.02
C GLY A 4 17.01 9.12 -0.09
N GLY A 5 15.82 8.55 0.09
CA GLY A 5 15.64 7.10 -0.02
C GLY A 5 14.25 6.61 0.37
N ASN A 6 14.04 5.31 0.18
CA ASN A 6 12.82 4.61 0.55
C ASN A 6 13.01 3.90 1.90
N GLU A 7 12.10 4.14 2.83
CA GLU A 7 11.95 3.50 4.13
C GLU A 7 13.24 3.49 4.98
N LEU A 8 14.09 4.52 4.83
CA LEU A 8 15.26 4.66 5.67
C LEU A 8 14.78 5.02 7.08
N GLN A 9 14.89 4.07 8.01
CA GLN A 9 14.33 4.19 9.34
C GLN A 9 15.15 3.46 10.40
N GLY A 10 14.90 3.81 11.66
CA GLY A 10 15.37 3.10 12.85
C GLY A 10 14.23 2.90 13.86
N GLY A 11 14.59 2.46 15.06
CA GLY A 11 13.64 2.25 16.15
C GLY A 11 13.09 3.56 16.73
N LEU A 12 11.88 3.49 17.29
CA LEU A 12 11.25 4.63 18.00
C LEU A 12 12.04 5.06 19.25
N ASP A 13 12.86 4.16 19.80
CA ASP A 13 13.83 4.44 20.87
C ASP A 13 15.01 5.31 20.42
N GLY A 14 15.11 5.60 19.12
CA GLY A 14 16.22 6.36 18.52
C GLY A 14 17.39 5.48 18.08
N GLY A 15 17.29 4.17 18.22
CA GLY A 15 18.27 3.22 17.71
C GLY A 15 18.32 3.18 16.18
N LYS A 16 19.48 2.80 15.63
CA LYS A 16 19.67 2.66 14.16
C LYS A 16 19.02 1.40 13.58
N THR A 17 18.65 0.45 14.44
CA THR A 17 18.00 -0.80 14.08
C THR A 17 16.54 -0.77 14.55
N GLY A 18 15.66 -1.42 13.79
CA GLY A 18 14.22 -1.45 14.09
C GLY A 18 13.41 -0.66 13.07
N ILE A 19 12.15 -0.42 13.40
CA ILE A 19 11.18 0.26 12.55
C ILE A 19 10.45 1.34 13.34
N GLY A 20 9.94 2.35 12.63
CA GLY A 20 9.00 3.32 13.18
C GLY A 20 9.50 4.77 13.15
N LYS A 21 10.81 5.02 13.17
CA LYS A 21 11.38 6.38 13.14
C LYS A 21 12.12 6.64 11.82
N PRO A 22 11.56 7.44 10.91
CA PRO A 22 12.23 7.87 9.69
C PRO A 22 13.58 8.57 9.97
N VAL A 23 14.54 8.35 9.08
CA VAL A 23 15.85 9.03 9.12
C VAL A 23 15.69 10.53 8.86
N THR A 24 16.46 11.33 9.59
CA THR A 24 16.48 12.80 9.48
C THR A 24 17.81 13.30 8.88
N LEU A 25 17.96 14.61 8.79
CA LEU A 25 19.21 15.29 8.41
C LEU A 25 20.32 15.17 9.48
N ASP A 26 20.06 14.49 10.60
CA ASP A 26 21.09 14.12 11.57
C ASP A 26 22.02 13.04 10.99
N HIS A 27 21.55 12.26 10.01
CA HIS A 27 22.39 11.30 9.32
C HIS A 27 23.35 12.02 8.34
N PRO A 28 24.68 11.83 8.47
CA PRO A 28 25.66 12.64 7.75
C PRO A 28 25.59 12.47 6.22
N LEU A 29 25.27 11.27 5.73
CA LEU A 29 25.09 11.05 4.29
C LEU A 29 23.86 11.79 3.74
N ILE A 30 22.75 11.78 4.47
CA ILE A 30 21.51 12.43 4.04
C ILE A 30 21.70 13.95 4.00
N ARG A 31 22.39 14.51 5.00
CA ARG A 31 22.77 15.94 5.01
C ARG A 31 23.64 16.32 3.81
N ARG A 32 24.60 15.46 3.42
CA ARG A 32 25.42 15.70 2.23
C ARG A 32 24.60 15.67 0.94
N TRP A 33 23.61 14.79 0.84
CA TRP A 33 22.68 14.78 -0.29
C TRP A 33 21.80 16.03 -0.34
N GLN A 34 21.31 16.52 0.81
CA GLN A 34 20.61 17.80 0.85
C GLN A 34 21.49 18.94 0.33
N ALA A 35 22.72 19.07 0.83
CA ALA A 35 23.63 20.14 0.40
C ALA A 35 23.99 20.04 -1.09
N LEU A 36 24.03 18.82 -1.64
CA LEU A 36 24.18 18.61 -3.09
C LEU A 36 22.95 19.14 -3.84
N VAL A 37 21.74 18.75 -3.44
CA VAL A 37 20.49 19.20 -4.09
C VAL A 37 20.32 20.72 -3.98
N GLU A 38 20.63 21.32 -2.83
CA GLU A 38 20.57 22.78 -2.65
C GLU A 38 21.53 23.52 -3.58
N ARG A 39 22.69 22.93 -3.89
CA ARG A 39 23.66 23.52 -4.81
C ARG A 39 23.25 23.33 -6.28
N GLU A 40 22.79 22.14 -6.66
CA GLU A 40 22.56 21.78 -8.06
C GLU A 40 21.12 22.06 -8.54
N ASP A 41 20.14 22.07 -7.64
CA ASP A 41 18.71 22.29 -7.96
C ASP A 41 17.97 23.02 -6.80
N PRO A 42 18.38 24.27 -6.46
CA PRO A 42 17.82 25.01 -5.33
C PRO A 42 16.31 25.28 -5.42
N GLY A 43 15.71 25.17 -6.61
CA GLY A 43 14.28 25.38 -6.84
C GLY A 43 13.40 24.23 -6.36
N ARG A 44 13.96 23.08 -5.96
CA ARG A 44 13.20 21.90 -5.52
C ARG A 44 13.57 21.48 -4.11
N ARG A 45 12.54 21.20 -3.31
CA ARG A 45 12.69 20.66 -1.96
C ARG A 45 13.39 19.28 -1.96
N PHE A 46 14.26 19.05 -0.98
CA PHE A 46 14.77 17.74 -0.60
C PHE A 46 14.03 17.21 0.64
N VAL A 47 13.66 15.93 0.64
CA VAL A 47 13.15 15.21 1.82
C VAL A 47 14.12 14.08 2.21
N PRO A 48 14.43 13.89 3.50
CA PRO A 48 15.41 12.88 3.95
C PRO A 48 15.14 11.45 3.48
N THR A 49 13.89 11.02 3.56
CA THR A 49 13.40 9.68 3.19
C THR A 49 11.89 9.74 2.96
N SER A 50 11.33 8.74 2.29
CA SER A 50 9.90 8.44 2.27
C SER A 50 9.71 7.12 3.00
N SER A 51 8.92 7.02 4.06
CA SER A 51 8.10 8.06 4.66
C SER A 51 8.95 9.12 5.39
N SER A 52 8.36 10.27 5.76
CA SER A 52 9.03 11.34 6.51
C SER A 52 8.21 11.87 7.68
N GLY A 53 8.91 12.28 8.75
CA GLY A 53 8.30 12.84 9.95
C GLY A 53 8.49 11.93 11.19
N PRO A 54 7.67 12.11 12.23
CA PRO A 54 7.83 11.42 13.52
C PRO A 54 7.54 9.92 13.49
N ARG A 55 6.80 9.44 12.48
CA ARG A 55 6.34 8.06 12.35
C ARG A 55 6.48 7.57 10.92
N PHE A 56 6.92 6.31 10.80
CA PHE A 56 6.99 5.60 9.54
C PHE A 56 5.60 5.25 8.97
N MET A 57 4.72 4.71 9.82
CA MET A 57 3.35 4.32 9.49
C MET A 57 2.36 5.06 10.38
N ALA A 58 1.10 5.10 9.95
CA ALA A 58 0.00 5.51 10.82
C ALA A 58 -0.36 4.37 11.78
N ASP A 59 -0.47 4.67 13.08
CA ASP A 59 -0.89 3.72 14.12
C ASP A 59 -2.12 4.28 14.85
N GLU A 60 -3.17 3.47 14.99
CA GLU A 60 -4.45 3.89 15.59
C GLU A 60 -4.27 4.47 16.99
N LYS A 61 -3.30 3.96 17.77
CA LYS A 61 -3.03 4.46 19.12
C LYS A 61 -2.48 5.88 19.14
N ASP A 62 -1.94 6.34 18.01
CA ASP A 62 -1.29 7.64 17.83
C ASP A 62 -2.14 8.64 17.02
N PHE A 63 -3.33 8.25 16.58
CA PHE A 63 -4.25 9.15 15.87
C PHE A 63 -4.65 10.35 16.73
N GLY A 64 -4.70 11.53 16.10
CA GLY A 64 -5.01 12.81 16.74
C GLY A 64 -3.82 13.47 17.44
N LYS A 65 -2.64 12.83 17.45
CA LYS A 65 -1.43 13.36 18.12
C LYS A 65 -0.53 14.20 17.20
N GLY A 66 -0.86 14.31 15.90
CA GLY A 66 -0.06 15.09 14.93
C GLY A 66 1.29 14.44 14.58
N LEU A 67 1.38 13.11 14.71
CA LEU A 67 2.62 12.36 14.50
C LEU A 67 2.75 11.77 13.08
N HIS A 68 1.66 11.75 12.32
CA HIS A 68 1.58 11.13 11.01
C HIS A 68 1.71 12.20 9.92
N TRP A 69 2.95 12.49 9.52
CA TRP A 69 3.21 13.48 8.48
C TRP A 69 3.07 12.80 7.11
N ASP A 70 4.17 12.28 6.58
CA ASP A 70 4.20 11.44 5.42
C ASP A 70 4.41 10.00 5.88
N VAL A 71 3.43 9.13 5.64
CA VAL A 71 3.41 7.75 6.15
C VAL A 71 3.29 6.73 5.04
N HIS A 72 3.83 5.55 5.30
CA HIS A 72 3.67 4.36 4.48
C HIS A 72 2.61 3.41 5.05
N GLY A 73 2.23 2.43 4.24
CA GLY A 73 1.27 1.40 4.57
C GLY A 73 -0.17 1.91 4.76
N PRO A 74 -1.07 1.08 5.29
CA PRO A 74 -0.90 -0.36 5.33
C PRO A 74 -0.84 -0.95 3.90
N TRP A 75 -0.20 -2.10 3.72
CA TRP A 75 -0.19 -2.82 2.44
C TRP A 75 -1.17 -4.00 2.38
N LYS A 76 -2.08 -4.05 3.36
CA LYS A 76 -3.21 -4.97 3.48
C LYS A 76 -4.39 -4.18 4.05
N ALA A 77 -5.61 -4.69 3.87
CA ALA A 77 -6.78 -4.13 4.55
C ALA A 77 -6.53 -4.11 6.08
N PRO A 78 -6.58 -2.95 6.75
CA PRO A 78 -6.27 -2.86 8.18
C PRO A 78 -7.40 -3.46 9.03
N GLY A 79 -7.04 -4.04 10.18
CA GLY A 79 -8.00 -4.68 11.07
C GLY A 79 -8.46 -6.08 10.63
N ALA A 80 -9.37 -6.68 11.40
CA ALA A 80 -9.80 -8.07 11.20
C ALA A 80 -10.91 -8.23 10.15
N ASP A 81 -11.66 -7.16 9.88
CA ASP A 81 -12.83 -7.17 8.99
C ASP A 81 -13.04 -5.78 8.36
N ALA A 82 -14.06 -5.66 7.50
CA ALA A 82 -14.39 -4.42 6.83
C ALA A 82 -14.72 -3.27 7.80
N ALA A 83 -15.42 -3.55 8.90
CA ALA A 83 -15.76 -2.54 9.90
C ALA A 83 -14.52 -2.01 10.64
N ALA A 84 -13.54 -2.87 10.91
CA ALA A 84 -12.25 -2.47 11.46
C ALA A 84 -11.43 -1.66 10.44
N SER A 85 -11.42 -2.06 9.17
CA SER A 85 -10.81 -1.26 8.10
C SER A 85 -11.42 0.14 8.00
N GLU A 86 -12.75 0.26 8.01
CA GLU A 86 -13.45 1.55 7.98
C GLU A 86 -13.12 2.42 9.19
N ARG A 87 -13.03 1.82 10.39
CA ARG A 87 -12.66 2.52 11.62
C ARG A 87 -11.25 3.09 11.54
N TYR A 88 -10.30 2.29 11.08
CA TYR A 88 -8.91 2.71 10.86
C TYR A 88 -8.87 3.92 9.90
N TRP A 89 -9.51 3.80 8.74
CA TRP A 89 -9.46 4.85 7.70
C TRP A 89 -10.18 6.14 8.12
N ARG A 90 -11.23 6.02 8.94
CA ARG A 90 -11.91 7.18 9.53
C ARG A 90 -11.07 7.90 10.58
N GLY A 91 -10.29 7.15 11.36
CA GLY A 91 -9.42 7.69 12.41
C GLY A 91 -8.08 8.23 11.92
N ASP A 92 -7.61 7.77 10.77
CA ASP A 92 -6.34 8.16 10.17
C ASP A 92 -6.21 9.69 10.08
N ASP A 93 -5.10 10.23 10.58
CA ASP A 93 -4.77 11.66 10.61
C ASP A 93 -3.49 12.00 9.81
N ALA A 94 -3.01 11.11 8.93
CA ALA A 94 -1.85 11.36 8.07
C ALA A 94 -1.97 12.63 7.21
N LEU A 95 -0.91 13.44 7.14
CA LEU A 95 -0.87 14.65 6.28
C LEU A 95 -0.56 14.32 4.80
N PHE A 96 0.11 13.20 4.55
CA PHE A 96 0.36 12.65 3.23
C PHE A 96 0.54 11.14 3.35
N ARG A 97 0.05 10.38 2.37
CA ARG A 97 0.24 8.93 2.30
C ARG A 97 1.02 8.61 1.04
N SER A 98 2.35 8.68 1.12
CA SER A 98 3.24 8.39 -0.02
C SER A 98 3.24 6.92 -0.41
N GLU A 99 2.75 6.04 0.46
CA GLU A 99 2.67 4.62 0.14
C GLU A 99 1.50 3.95 0.87
N THR A 100 0.69 3.18 0.14
CA THR A 100 -0.32 2.26 0.69
C THR A 100 -0.79 1.30 -0.39
N GLY A 101 -1.25 0.11 -0.02
CA GLY A 101 -1.66 -0.88 -1.00
C GLY A 101 -2.57 -1.95 -0.42
N ALA A 102 -2.98 -2.87 -1.29
CA ALA A 102 -3.62 -4.11 -0.90
C ALA A 102 -3.16 -5.21 -1.87
N PRO A 103 -2.98 -6.45 -1.41
CA PRO A 103 -2.63 -7.55 -2.30
C PRO A 103 -3.76 -7.85 -3.27
N GLY A 104 -3.41 -8.31 -4.46
CA GLY A 104 -4.34 -8.84 -5.44
C GLY A 104 -3.66 -9.85 -6.34
N ALA A 105 -4.27 -11.02 -6.51
CA ALA A 105 -3.79 -12.05 -7.39
C ALA A 105 -3.72 -11.55 -8.85
N SER A 106 -2.72 -12.02 -9.60
CA SER A 106 -2.72 -11.92 -11.06
C SER A 106 -3.86 -12.75 -11.64
N SER A 107 -4.21 -12.53 -12.90
CA SER A 107 -5.25 -13.33 -13.57
C SER A 107 -4.88 -14.82 -13.53
N ALA A 108 -5.88 -15.69 -13.52
CA ALA A 108 -5.67 -17.14 -13.57
C ALA A 108 -4.84 -17.53 -14.82
N GLU A 109 -5.01 -16.79 -15.92
CA GLU A 109 -4.21 -16.95 -17.14
C GLU A 109 -2.72 -16.67 -16.92
N ILE A 110 -2.37 -15.50 -16.34
CA ILE A 110 -0.98 -15.14 -16.04
C ILE A 110 -0.36 -16.15 -15.08
N ILE A 111 -1.09 -16.55 -14.04
CA ILE A 111 -0.61 -17.54 -13.06
C ILE A 111 -0.31 -18.87 -13.75
N ARG A 112 -1.22 -19.36 -14.61
CA ARG A 112 -0.99 -20.61 -15.35
C ARG A 112 0.18 -20.49 -16.32
N ARG A 113 0.26 -19.41 -17.12
CA ARG A 113 1.34 -19.21 -18.10
C ARG A 113 2.72 -19.17 -17.44
N SER A 114 2.80 -18.59 -16.23
CA SER A 114 4.05 -18.40 -15.49
C SER A 114 4.32 -19.47 -14.42
N SER A 115 3.45 -20.50 -14.33
CA SER A 115 3.54 -21.55 -13.32
C SER A 115 4.76 -22.45 -13.49
N GLY A 116 5.32 -22.54 -14.69
CA GLY A 116 6.37 -23.51 -15.00
C GLY A 116 5.95 -24.97 -14.78
N GLY A 117 4.65 -25.26 -14.90
CA GLY A 117 4.08 -26.60 -14.66
C GLY A 117 3.83 -26.93 -13.19
N MET A 118 4.10 -26.00 -12.26
CA MET A 118 3.79 -26.18 -10.84
C MET A 118 2.27 -26.09 -10.59
N PRO A 119 1.75 -26.76 -9.54
CA PRO A 119 0.36 -26.60 -9.12
C PRO A 119 0.04 -25.14 -8.83
N CYS A 120 -1.06 -24.63 -9.40
CA CYS A 120 -1.47 -23.24 -9.19
C CYS A 120 -2.15 -23.00 -7.83
N LEU A 121 -2.56 -24.07 -7.15
CA LEU A 121 -3.14 -24.06 -5.81
C LEU A 121 -2.48 -25.16 -4.96
N PRO A 122 -2.49 -25.03 -3.62
CA PRO A 122 -3.04 -23.92 -2.82
C PRO A 122 -2.23 -22.63 -2.98
N ALA A 123 -2.86 -21.47 -2.74
CA ALA A 123 -2.19 -20.16 -2.87
C ALA A 123 -1.44 -19.74 -1.61
N ASN A 124 -0.66 -20.65 -1.01
CA ASN A 124 0.01 -20.46 0.26
C ASN A 124 1.55 -20.59 0.15
N ALA A 125 2.27 -20.29 1.23
CA ALA A 125 3.74 -20.27 1.21
C ALA A 125 4.39 -21.67 1.05
N ASP A 126 3.63 -22.75 1.28
CA ASP A 126 4.10 -24.11 1.04
C ASP A 126 4.23 -24.40 -0.45
N ASN A 127 3.36 -23.80 -1.28
CA ASN A 127 3.43 -23.88 -2.73
C ASN A 127 4.61 -23.03 -3.28
N PRO A 128 5.61 -23.64 -3.95
CA PRO A 128 6.77 -22.92 -4.49
C PRO A 128 6.41 -21.80 -5.47
N LEU A 129 5.29 -21.91 -6.20
CA LEU A 129 4.80 -20.86 -7.09
C LEU A 129 4.51 -19.57 -6.33
N TRP A 130 3.83 -19.68 -5.19
CA TRP A 130 3.34 -18.58 -4.36
C TRP A 130 4.36 -18.09 -3.35
N ARG A 131 5.29 -18.95 -2.90
CA ARG A 131 6.36 -18.59 -1.96
C ARG A 131 7.21 -17.40 -2.45
N ARG A 132 7.34 -17.23 -3.77
CA ARG A 132 8.03 -16.08 -4.40
C ARG A 132 7.35 -14.74 -4.12
N CYS A 133 6.08 -14.76 -3.73
CA CYS A 133 5.23 -13.61 -3.44
C CYS A 133 4.69 -13.66 -1.99
N MET A 134 5.43 -14.30 -1.06
CA MET A 134 4.91 -14.69 0.27
C MET A 134 4.30 -13.56 1.12
N TRP A 135 4.73 -12.31 0.94
CA TRP A 135 4.18 -11.16 1.67
C TRP A 135 2.73 -10.86 1.29
N TRP A 136 2.36 -11.19 0.05
CA TRP A 136 1.10 -10.81 -0.59
C TRP A 136 0.08 -11.95 -0.64
N ILE A 137 0.36 -13.04 0.06
CA ILE A 137 -0.56 -14.17 0.19
C ILE A 137 -1.69 -13.80 1.15
N GLU A 138 -2.93 -14.05 0.71
CA GLU A 138 -4.16 -13.89 1.49
C GLU A 138 -4.99 -15.20 1.54
N TRP A 139 -4.35 -16.36 1.39
CA TRP A 139 -5.02 -17.67 1.47
C TRP A 139 -5.78 -17.88 2.77
N LYS A 140 -5.17 -17.48 3.89
CA LYS A 140 -5.78 -17.60 5.22
C LYS A 140 -7.02 -16.70 5.34
N ASP A 141 -7.00 -15.54 4.71
CA ASP A 141 -8.15 -14.62 4.69
C ASP A 141 -9.30 -15.22 3.85
N PHE A 142 -9.01 -15.85 2.71
CA PHE A 142 -10.01 -16.59 1.93
C PHE A 142 -10.68 -17.67 2.78
N LEU A 143 -9.86 -18.51 3.43
CA LEU A 143 -10.33 -19.62 4.28
C LEU A 143 -11.16 -19.12 5.46
N ALA A 144 -10.73 -18.05 6.13
CA ALA A 144 -11.46 -17.47 7.25
C ALA A 144 -12.84 -16.94 6.81
N GLN A 145 -12.93 -16.36 5.62
CA GLN A 145 -14.20 -15.82 5.10
C GLN A 145 -15.17 -16.90 4.61
N HIS A 146 -14.66 -18.00 4.03
CA HIS A 146 -15.51 -19.02 3.38
C HIS A 146 -15.65 -20.32 4.14
N ALA A 147 -14.81 -20.56 5.15
CA ALA A 147 -14.69 -21.83 5.89
C ALA A 147 -14.47 -23.07 4.99
N ARG A 148 -13.86 -22.87 3.82
CA ARG A 148 -13.47 -23.92 2.87
C ARG A 148 -12.37 -23.45 1.93
N GLU A 149 -11.72 -24.41 1.29
CA GLU A 149 -10.82 -24.16 0.16
C GLU A 149 -11.59 -23.63 -1.06
N PRO A 150 -10.95 -22.85 -1.95
CA PRO A 150 -11.57 -22.47 -3.21
C PRO A 150 -11.69 -23.70 -4.13
N ALA A 151 -12.80 -23.77 -4.86
CA ALA A 151 -13.09 -24.81 -5.84
C ALA A 151 -12.20 -24.70 -7.09
N SER A 152 -11.65 -23.51 -7.37
CA SER A 152 -10.79 -23.27 -8.52
C SER A 152 -9.82 -22.10 -8.30
N LEU A 153 -8.81 -22.00 -9.18
CA LEU A 153 -7.93 -20.83 -9.20
C LEU A 153 -8.72 -19.55 -9.53
N GLU A 154 -9.69 -19.65 -10.44
CA GLU A 154 -10.57 -18.55 -10.83
C GLU A 154 -11.33 -17.98 -9.65
N GLU A 155 -11.90 -18.84 -8.79
CA GLU A 155 -12.61 -18.39 -7.60
C GLU A 155 -11.68 -17.59 -6.68
N TYR A 156 -10.49 -18.12 -6.40
CA TYR A 156 -9.51 -17.43 -5.55
C TYR A 156 -9.07 -16.09 -6.15
N VAL A 157 -8.80 -16.06 -7.46
CA VAL A 157 -8.38 -14.84 -8.18
C VAL A 157 -9.50 -13.79 -8.16
N GLN A 158 -10.75 -14.19 -8.44
CA GLN A 158 -11.89 -13.27 -8.40
C GLN A 158 -12.09 -12.67 -7.02
N TRP A 159 -12.05 -13.51 -5.98
CA TRP A 159 -12.12 -13.06 -4.59
C TRP A 159 -10.97 -12.09 -4.23
N SER A 160 -9.73 -12.46 -4.56
CA SER A 160 -8.54 -11.66 -4.22
C SER A 160 -8.55 -10.30 -4.94
N GLN A 161 -8.91 -10.27 -6.22
CA GLN A 161 -8.99 -9.01 -6.97
C GLN A 161 -10.17 -8.13 -6.52
N ALA A 162 -11.30 -8.71 -6.14
CA ALA A 162 -12.43 -7.96 -5.57
C ALA A 162 -12.04 -7.32 -4.24
N ARG A 163 -11.39 -8.09 -3.35
CA ARG A 163 -10.85 -7.60 -2.08
C ARG A 163 -9.83 -6.47 -2.27
N GLN A 164 -8.90 -6.63 -3.22
CA GLN A 164 -7.94 -5.58 -3.58
C GLN A 164 -8.66 -4.29 -4.00
N ALA A 165 -9.65 -4.41 -4.91
CA ALA A 165 -10.37 -3.27 -5.44
C ALA A 165 -11.15 -2.52 -4.36
N GLU A 166 -11.79 -3.23 -3.45
CA GLU A 166 -12.50 -2.64 -2.31
C GLU A 166 -11.55 -1.92 -1.35
N ALA A 167 -10.45 -2.56 -0.96
CA ALA A 167 -9.48 -1.98 -0.03
C ALA A 167 -8.83 -0.70 -0.59
N ILE A 168 -8.42 -0.73 -1.87
CA ILE A 168 -7.84 0.44 -2.55
C ILE A 168 -8.88 1.56 -2.68
N ALA A 169 -10.11 1.24 -3.07
CA ALA A 169 -11.17 2.24 -3.18
C ALA A 169 -11.46 2.91 -1.83
N MET A 170 -11.51 2.14 -0.74
CA MET A 170 -11.72 2.65 0.62
C MET A 170 -10.59 3.60 1.04
N ALA A 171 -9.33 3.20 0.83
CA ALA A 171 -8.17 4.03 1.18
C ALA A 171 -8.16 5.38 0.43
N ILE A 172 -8.47 5.36 -0.88
CA ILE A 172 -8.55 6.58 -1.69
C ILE A 172 -9.72 7.44 -1.23
N ARG A 173 -10.91 6.86 -1.03
CA ARG A 173 -12.10 7.58 -0.64
C ARG A 173 -11.92 8.28 0.70
N ALA A 174 -11.44 7.56 1.72
CA ALA A 174 -11.19 8.10 3.05
C ALA A 174 -10.14 9.22 3.02
N SER A 175 -9.05 9.04 2.26
CA SER A 175 -8.05 10.09 2.06
C SER A 175 -8.66 11.31 1.37
N LYS A 176 -9.47 11.13 0.34
CA LYS A 176 -10.11 12.25 -0.38
C LYS A 176 -11.14 12.98 0.46
N ALA A 177 -11.89 12.28 1.33
CA ALA A 177 -12.85 12.88 2.24
C ALA A 177 -12.19 13.89 3.20
N ARG A 178 -10.92 13.65 3.55
CA ARG A 178 -10.14 14.50 4.45
C ARG A 178 -9.50 15.72 3.79
N PHE A 179 -9.54 15.86 2.46
CA PHE A 179 -9.00 17.04 1.78
C PHE A 179 -9.67 18.33 2.28
N PRO A 180 -8.92 19.42 2.59
CA PRO A 180 -7.48 19.63 2.39
C PRO A 180 -6.58 19.24 3.57
N GLY A 181 -7.08 18.57 4.60
CA GLY A 181 -6.30 18.10 5.76
C GLY A 181 -5.28 16.99 5.46
N ILE A 182 -5.35 16.41 4.26
CA ILE A 182 -4.33 15.52 3.68
C ILE A 182 -3.97 16.04 2.28
N GLY A 183 -2.66 16.08 1.99
CA GLY A 183 -2.12 16.60 0.73
C GLY A 183 -2.14 15.60 -0.44
N GLY A 184 -2.35 14.31 -0.17
CA GLY A 184 -2.44 13.29 -1.20
C GLY A 184 -2.20 11.86 -0.70
N ILE A 185 -2.45 10.93 -1.62
CA ILE A 185 -2.27 9.49 -1.47
C ILE A 185 -1.61 8.95 -2.75
N ILE A 186 -0.59 8.11 -2.61
CA ILE A 186 0.09 7.40 -3.70
C ILE A 186 0.02 5.89 -3.39
N LEU A 187 -0.35 5.10 -4.41
CA LEU A 187 -0.51 3.65 -4.24
C LEU A 187 0.79 2.89 -4.49
N TRP A 188 1.03 1.90 -3.64
CA TRP A 188 1.94 0.79 -3.86
C TRP A 188 1.14 -0.41 -4.40
N MET A 189 1.29 -0.81 -5.66
CA MET A 189 2.13 -0.18 -6.67
C MET A 189 1.42 -0.10 -8.02
N GLY A 190 2.00 0.67 -8.94
CA GLY A 190 1.40 0.90 -10.26
C GLY A 190 1.28 -0.37 -11.09
N HIS A 191 2.39 -1.11 -11.27
CA HIS A 191 2.45 -2.26 -12.16
C HIS A 191 3.43 -3.34 -11.65
N ASP A 192 3.28 -4.57 -12.16
CA ASP A 192 4.23 -5.65 -11.96
C ASP A 192 5.37 -5.58 -12.99
N ALA A 193 6.62 -5.76 -12.55
CA ALA A 193 7.80 -5.82 -13.44
C ALA A 193 8.14 -7.26 -13.90
N TRP A 194 7.44 -8.25 -13.34
CA TRP A 194 7.61 -9.68 -13.60
C TRP A 194 6.29 -10.41 -13.27
N PRO A 195 5.95 -11.55 -13.90
CA PRO A 195 4.75 -12.32 -13.55
C PRO A 195 4.79 -12.84 -12.10
N CYS A 196 4.11 -12.12 -11.22
CA CYS A 196 3.85 -12.49 -9.83
C CYS A 196 2.50 -13.21 -9.70
N ALA A 197 2.40 -14.20 -8.81
CA ALA A 197 1.11 -14.84 -8.54
C ALA A 197 0.16 -13.90 -7.76
N ALA A 198 0.73 -13.11 -6.84
CA ALA A 198 0.09 -11.98 -6.20
C ALA A 198 1.12 -10.88 -5.91
N ASN A 199 0.67 -9.63 -5.99
CA ASN A 199 1.41 -8.44 -5.59
C ASN A 199 0.37 -7.35 -5.25
N THR A 200 0.80 -6.16 -4.85
CA THR A 200 -0.11 -5.02 -4.67
C THR A 200 -0.34 -4.21 -5.95
N ALA A 201 0.27 -4.62 -7.07
CA ALA A 201 0.15 -3.96 -8.35
C ALA A 201 -1.30 -3.88 -8.84
N ILE A 202 -1.72 -2.71 -9.32
CA ILE A 202 -3.05 -2.46 -9.90
C ILE A 202 -3.09 -2.63 -11.43
N ILE A 203 -1.92 -2.66 -12.09
CA ILE A 203 -1.73 -3.02 -13.50
C ILE A 203 -0.89 -4.30 -13.51
N ASP A 204 -1.29 -5.30 -14.29
CA ASP A 204 -0.54 -6.54 -14.38
C ASP A 204 0.73 -6.42 -15.25
N VAL A 205 1.49 -7.51 -15.33
CA VAL A 205 2.76 -7.55 -16.08
C VAL A 205 2.59 -7.36 -17.59
N ASP A 206 1.40 -7.64 -18.12
CA ASP A 206 1.08 -7.46 -19.54
C ASP A 206 0.58 -6.02 -19.83
N GLY A 207 0.53 -5.16 -18.80
CA GLY A 207 0.08 -3.78 -18.89
C GLY A 207 -1.45 -3.62 -18.80
N ALA A 208 -2.19 -4.68 -18.47
CA ALA A 208 -3.64 -4.63 -18.38
C ALA A 208 -4.08 -4.14 -16.98
N PRO A 209 -5.12 -3.29 -16.88
CA PRO A 209 -5.63 -2.85 -15.60
C PRO A 209 -6.34 -4.00 -14.87
N LYS A 210 -5.97 -4.26 -13.61
CA LYS A 210 -6.74 -5.11 -12.70
C LYS A 210 -8.02 -4.39 -12.25
N PRO A 211 -9.02 -5.09 -11.68
CA PRO A 211 -10.22 -4.47 -11.11
C PRO A 211 -9.91 -3.30 -10.15
N ALA A 212 -8.81 -3.40 -9.38
CA ALA A 212 -8.36 -2.33 -8.50
C ALA A 212 -7.99 -1.03 -9.22
N ALA A 213 -7.39 -1.09 -10.42
CA ALA A 213 -7.11 0.12 -11.21
C ALA A 213 -8.40 0.82 -11.65
N LEU A 214 -9.44 0.06 -12.00
CA LEU A 214 -10.75 0.60 -12.39
C LEU A 214 -11.48 1.23 -11.19
N ALA A 215 -11.47 0.55 -10.04
CA ALA A 215 -12.04 1.06 -8.80
C ALA A 215 -11.33 2.34 -8.36
N ALA A 216 -10.00 2.35 -8.40
CA ALA A 216 -9.21 3.52 -8.07
C ALA A 216 -9.46 4.68 -9.03
N ALA A 217 -9.53 4.42 -10.35
CA ALA A 217 -9.89 5.42 -11.36
C ALA A 217 -11.24 6.09 -11.10
N LYS A 218 -12.24 5.31 -10.65
CA LYS A 218 -13.54 5.86 -10.22
C LYS A 218 -13.34 6.81 -9.04
N GLU A 219 -12.71 6.34 -7.96
CA GLU A 219 -12.54 7.16 -6.74
C GLU A 219 -11.72 8.43 -7.00
N TRP A 220 -10.65 8.38 -7.82
CA TRP A 220 -9.87 9.57 -8.17
C TRP A 220 -10.67 10.59 -8.99
N LYS A 221 -11.55 10.15 -9.89
CA LYS A 221 -12.40 11.02 -10.71
C LYS A 221 -13.57 11.63 -9.93
N THR A 222 -14.02 11.01 -8.84
CA THR A 222 -15.09 11.57 -7.98
C THR A 222 -14.61 12.83 -7.24
N PRO A 223 -15.20 14.02 -7.40
CA PRO A 223 -14.77 15.21 -6.67
C PRO A 223 -14.81 15.03 -5.14
N ALA A 224 -13.82 15.58 -4.42
CA ALA A 224 -13.77 15.48 -2.95
C ALA A 224 -15.02 16.06 -2.25
N SER A 225 -15.66 17.08 -2.86
CA SER A 225 -16.94 17.61 -2.37
C SER A 225 -18.07 16.58 -2.38
N GLN A 226 -18.12 15.71 -3.40
CA GLN A 226 -19.13 14.66 -3.51
C GLN A 226 -18.88 13.52 -2.52
N VAL A 227 -17.61 13.17 -2.31
CA VAL A 227 -17.23 12.15 -1.31
C VAL A 227 -17.69 12.60 0.09
N ARG A 228 -17.40 13.85 0.48
CA ARG A 228 -17.79 14.40 1.79
C ARG A 228 -19.31 14.48 1.99
N ALA A 229 -20.06 14.76 0.93
CA ALA A 229 -21.52 14.84 1.00
C ALA A 229 -22.20 13.47 1.22
N ALA A 230 -21.52 12.37 0.90
CA ALA A 230 -22.03 11.01 1.11
C ALA A 230 -21.74 10.47 2.53
N GLU A 231 -20.90 11.16 3.31
CA GLU A 231 -20.50 10.74 4.66
C GLU A 231 -21.19 11.54 5.79
N GLY A 232 -21.91 12.62 5.46
CA GLY A 232 -22.69 13.45 6.39
C GLY A 232 -24.18 13.18 6.31
#